data_AF-A0A258V5R6-F1
#
_entry.id   AF-A0A258V5R6-F1
#
_cell.length_a   1.000
_cell.length_b   1.000
_cell.length_c   1.000
_cell.angle_alpha   90.00
_cell.angle_beta   90.00
_cell.angle_gamma   90.00
#
_symmetry.space_group_name_H-M   'P 1'
#
loop_
_entity.id
_entity.type
_entity.pdbx_description
1 polymer ?
#
loop_
_entity_poly.entity_id
_entity_poly.type
_entity_poly.pdbx_seq_one_letter_code
_entity_poly.pdbx_strand_id
1 'polypeptide(L)'
;MQIESIQDWQTIEFQNGLVFDKSNPKETIKFSELVLEAYLNRQSLTQQGYFKYPGIFYNKETGQGSPFFYFTNGVAASEVSINRWTGEVKVLRTEILMDLGRPINEAIDHGQVTGAFVQGMGWVTTENLFYKNGRLLSNTPSTYKIPSVQDIPRVFKCHLIDNQINIRNVRASKAVGEPPLLLAISVWSAVKNALSYYKPKSSVAKLDKPVKLKIPATQEQIYMKMKELTP
;
A
#
# COMPACT_ATOMS: atom_id res chain seq x y z
N MET A 1 -29.31 -39.90 -19.10
CA MET A 1 -28.87 -39.80 -17.70
C MET A 1 -30.08 -39.31 -16.92
N GLN A 2 -30.69 -40.15 -16.06
CA GLN A 2 -31.81 -39.71 -15.24
C GLN A 2 -31.24 -38.75 -14.19
N ILE A 3 -31.68 -37.50 -14.21
CA ILE A 3 -31.29 -36.51 -13.22
C ILE A 3 -32.18 -36.77 -12.00
N GLU A 4 -31.66 -37.49 -11.01
CA GLU A 4 -32.30 -37.57 -9.70
C GLU A 4 -32.24 -36.18 -9.05
N SER A 5 -33.35 -35.74 -8.44
CA SER A 5 -33.37 -34.45 -7.74
C SER A 5 -32.54 -34.57 -6.47
N ILE A 6 -31.37 -33.92 -6.45
CA ILE A 6 -30.57 -33.79 -5.23
C ILE A 6 -31.34 -32.88 -4.27
N GLN A 7 -31.86 -33.46 -3.18
CA GLN A 7 -32.65 -32.74 -2.17
C GLN A 7 -31.78 -31.82 -1.29
N ASP A 8 -30.48 -32.10 -1.18
CA ASP A 8 -29.53 -31.32 -0.40
C ASP A 8 -28.35 -30.85 -1.28
N TRP A 9 -28.47 -29.63 -1.82
CA TRP A 9 -27.43 -29.02 -2.66
C TRP A 9 -26.20 -28.59 -1.84
N GLN A 10 -26.24 -28.65 -0.50
CA GLN A 10 -25.14 -28.21 0.36
C GLN A 10 -23.90 -29.12 0.25
N THR A 11 -24.07 -30.35 -0.23
CA THR A 11 -22.98 -31.31 -0.43
C THR A 11 -22.30 -31.17 -1.80
N ILE A 12 -22.86 -30.36 -2.71
CA ILE A 12 -22.31 -30.15 -4.06
C ILE A 12 -21.11 -29.19 -4.00
N GLU A 13 -19.99 -29.63 -4.57
CA GLU A 13 -18.76 -28.85 -4.62
C GLU A 13 -18.32 -28.58 -6.06
N PHE A 14 -17.78 -27.37 -6.28
CA PHE A 14 -17.20 -26.93 -7.54
C PHE A 14 -15.70 -26.77 -7.36
N GLN A 15 -14.90 -27.64 -7.98
CA GLN A 15 -13.45 -27.62 -7.82
C GLN A 15 -12.74 -28.01 -9.12
N ASN A 16 -11.70 -27.27 -9.52
CA ASN A 16 -10.84 -27.58 -10.66
C ASN A 16 -11.60 -27.86 -11.98
N GLY A 17 -12.73 -27.17 -12.21
CA GLY A 17 -13.57 -27.36 -13.40
C GLY A 17 -14.48 -28.59 -13.35
N LEU A 18 -14.62 -29.24 -12.20
CA LEU A 18 -15.48 -30.38 -11.94
C LEU A 18 -16.56 -30.01 -10.92
N VAL A 19 -17.68 -30.72 -10.98
CA VAL A 19 -18.80 -30.63 -10.04
C VAL A 19 -19.15 -32.04 -9.56
N PHE A 20 -19.19 -32.23 -8.25
CA PHE A 20 -19.43 -33.54 -7.63
C PHE A 20 -20.11 -33.40 -6.27
N ASP A 21 -20.71 -34.48 -5.79
CA ASP A 21 -21.26 -34.59 -4.44
C ASP A 21 -20.18 -35.09 -3.47
N LYS A 22 -19.93 -34.35 -2.38
CA LYS A 22 -19.02 -34.74 -1.30
C LYS A 22 -19.36 -36.11 -0.70
N SER A 23 -20.64 -36.46 -0.67
CA SER A 23 -21.13 -37.73 -0.09
C SER A 23 -20.83 -38.93 -0.99
N ASN A 24 -20.72 -38.71 -2.30
CA ASN A 24 -20.38 -39.72 -3.29
C ASN A 24 -19.45 -39.17 -4.38
N PRO A 25 -18.13 -39.03 -4.11
CA PRO A 25 -17.18 -38.39 -5.03
C PRO A 25 -16.99 -39.13 -6.38
N LYS A 26 -17.53 -40.35 -6.53
CA LYS A 26 -17.47 -41.10 -7.78
C LYS A 26 -18.42 -40.52 -8.84
N GLU A 27 -19.42 -39.77 -8.43
CA GLU A 27 -20.35 -39.09 -9.32
C GLU A 27 -19.87 -37.67 -9.56
N THR A 28 -19.19 -37.48 -10.69
CA THR A 28 -18.60 -36.21 -11.09
C THR A 28 -19.04 -35.86 -12.51
N ILE A 29 -19.34 -34.60 -12.75
CA ILE A 29 -19.60 -34.02 -14.07
C ILE A 29 -18.63 -32.88 -14.33
N LYS A 30 -18.21 -32.65 -15.58
CA LYS A 30 -17.42 -31.45 -15.91
C LYS A 30 -18.30 -30.21 -15.79
N PHE A 31 -17.74 -29.09 -15.33
CA PHE A 31 -18.46 -27.83 -15.24
C PHE A 31 -19.06 -27.40 -16.58
N SER A 32 -18.35 -27.62 -17.70
CA SER A 32 -18.88 -27.35 -19.05
C SER A 32 -20.08 -28.20 -19.42
N GLU A 33 -20.11 -29.46 -18.99
CA GLU A 33 -21.22 -30.38 -19.23
C GLU A 33 -22.43 -29.99 -18.38
N LEU A 34 -22.21 -29.62 -17.11
CA LEU A 34 -23.27 -29.07 -16.24
C LEU A 34 -23.88 -27.78 -16.80
N VAL A 35 -23.05 -26.87 -17.31
CA VAL A 35 -23.51 -25.63 -17.95
C VAL A 35 -24.36 -25.93 -19.18
N LEU A 36 -23.96 -26.90 -20.00
CA LEU A 36 -24.74 -27.34 -21.16
C LEU A 36 -26.09 -27.95 -20.73
N GLU A 37 -26.08 -28.80 -19.71
CA GLU A 37 -27.31 -29.37 -19.14
C GLU A 37 -28.24 -28.27 -18.61
N ALA A 38 -27.72 -27.29 -17.86
CA ALA A 38 -28.50 -26.15 -17.37
C ALA A 38 -29.13 -25.35 -18.54
N TYR A 39 -28.36 -25.13 -19.62
CA TYR A 39 -28.84 -24.47 -20.82
C TYR A 39 -29.95 -25.25 -21.54
N LEU A 40 -29.75 -26.55 -21.78
CA LEU A 40 -30.75 -27.43 -22.41
C LEU A 40 -32.04 -27.51 -21.57
N ASN A 41 -31.91 -27.45 -20.25
CA ASN A 41 -33.02 -27.40 -19.29
C ASN A 41 -33.57 -25.98 -19.05
N ARG A 42 -33.23 -25.01 -19.92
CA ARG A 42 -33.72 -23.62 -19.91
C ARG A 42 -33.55 -22.90 -18.57
N GLN A 43 -32.52 -23.26 -17.82
CA GLN A 43 -32.15 -22.55 -16.59
C GLN A 43 -31.40 -21.26 -16.94
N SER A 44 -31.75 -20.16 -16.27
CA SER A 44 -31.05 -18.88 -16.46
C SER A 44 -29.62 -18.98 -15.92
N LEU A 45 -28.64 -18.59 -16.74
CA LEU A 45 -27.22 -18.50 -16.36
C LEU A 45 -26.78 -17.04 -16.14
N THR A 46 -27.72 -16.10 -16.10
CA THR A 46 -27.47 -14.69 -15.86
C THR A 46 -27.84 -14.33 -14.43
N GLN A 47 -26.97 -13.58 -13.74
CA GLN A 47 -27.22 -13.08 -12.40
C GLN A 47 -26.65 -11.67 -12.21
N GLN A 48 -27.33 -10.87 -11.39
CA GLN A 48 -26.84 -9.56 -10.94
C GLN A 48 -26.32 -9.65 -9.51
N GLY A 49 -25.11 -9.15 -9.28
CA GLY A 49 -24.54 -8.95 -7.94
C GLY A 49 -24.55 -7.47 -7.56
N TYR A 50 -24.87 -7.16 -6.30
CA TYR A 50 -24.83 -5.80 -5.75
C TYR A 50 -24.28 -5.82 -4.32
N PHE A 51 -23.44 -4.85 -3.99
CA PHE A 51 -22.92 -4.66 -2.64
C PHE A 51 -22.89 -3.18 -2.28
N LYS A 52 -23.37 -2.86 -1.08
CA LYS A 52 -23.30 -1.52 -0.49
C LYS A 52 -22.72 -1.66 0.92
N TYR A 53 -21.71 -0.86 1.24
CA TYR A 53 -21.11 -0.88 2.57
C TYR A 53 -22.15 -0.57 3.66
N PRO A 54 -22.35 -1.46 4.64
CA PRO A 54 -23.23 -1.19 5.76
C PRO A 54 -22.55 -0.31 6.81
N GLY A 55 -23.35 0.44 7.57
CA GLY A 55 -22.88 1.14 8.78
C GLY A 55 -22.01 2.38 8.54
N ILE A 56 -21.89 2.87 7.30
CA ILE A 56 -21.18 4.12 7.01
C ILE A 56 -22.12 5.31 7.16
N PHE A 57 -21.76 6.27 8.01
CA PHE A 57 -22.43 7.57 8.12
C PHE A 57 -21.43 8.64 8.57
N TYR A 58 -21.59 9.88 8.12
CA TYR A 58 -20.74 11.00 8.53
C TYR A 58 -21.50 12.31 8.39
N ASN A 59 -21.60 13.06 9.49
CA ASN A 59 -22.11 14.42 9.49
C ASN A 59 -20.95 15.40 9.25
N LYS A 60 -20.98 16.09 8.11
CA LYS A 60 -19.93 17.03 7.70
C LYS A 60 -19.87 18.30 8.56
N GLU A 61 -20.99 18.74 9.12
CA GLU A 61 -21.09 19.98 9.91
C GLU A 61 -20.52 19.77 11.32
N THR A 62 -20.79 18.62 11.94
CA THR A 62 -20.30 18.30 13.29
C THR A 62 -18.97 17.54 13.29
N GLY A 63 -18.57 16.98 12.14
CA GLY A 63 -17.39 16.13 12.03
C GLY A 63 -17.54 14.76 12.71
N GLN A 64 -18.77 14.33 13.01
CA GLN A 64 -19.05 13.10 13.75
C GLN A 64 -19.60 11.99 12.86
N GLY A 65 -19.19 10.75 13.14
CA GLY A 65 -19.75 9.53 12.55
C GLY A 65 -18.70 8.45 12.33
N SER A 66 -19.07 7.45 11.51
CA SER A 66 -18.21 6.37 11.05
C SER A 66 -18.08 6.41 9.52
N PRO A 67 -17.22 7.28 8.96
CA PRO A 67 -17.07 7.43 7.51
C PRO A 67 -16.38 6.25 6.83
N PHE A 68 -15.64 5.43 7.57
CA PHE A 68 -14.83 4.32 7.03
C PHE A 68 -15.34 2.97 7.49
N PHE A 69 -15.33 2.00 6.59
CA PHE A 69 -15.77 0.63 6.88
C PHE A 69 -14.73 -0.20 7.64
N TYR A 70 -13.43 0.09 7.44
CA TYR A 70 -12.30 -0.47 8.17
C TYR A 70 -11.07 0.43 7.98
N PHE A 71 -10.00 0.15 8.71
CA PHE A 71 -8.70 0.81 8.55
C PHE A 71 -7.62 -0.20 8.11
N THR A 72 -6.83 0.22 7.13
CA THR A 72 -5.60 -0.46 6.71
C THR A 72 -4.44 0.17 7.47
N ASN A 73 -3.64 -0.65 8.16
CA ASN A 73 -2.55 -0.16 9.00
C ASN A 73 -1.22 -0.75 8.52
N GLY A 74 -0.14 0.00 8.74
CA GLY A 74 1.20 -0.47 8.46
C GLY A 74 2.22 0.40 9.17
N VAL A 75 3.43 -0.10 9.25
CA VAL A 75 4.59 0.59 9.81
C VAL A 75 5.77 0.41 8.87
N ALA A 76 6.61 1.43 8.79
CA ALA A 76 7.87 1.37 8.06
C ALA A 76 9.00 2.01 8.86
N ALA A 77 10.17 1.41 8.77
CA ALA A 77 11.42 1.93 9.30
C ALA A 77 12.39 2.11 8.13
N SER A 78 12.99 3.29 8.04
CA SER A 78 13.94 3.63 6.98
C SER A 78 15.26 4.13 7.58
N GLU A 79 16.35 3.75 6.93
CA GLU A 79 17.72 4.18 7.24
C GLU A 79 18.27 4.99 6.07
N VAL A 80 18.86 6.15 6.37
CA VAL A 80 19.38 7.06 5.35
C VAL A 80 20.81 7.49 5.67
N SER A 81 21.58 7.77 4.63
CA SER A 81 22.85 8.47 4.71
C SER A 81 22.72 9.85 4.07
N ILE A 82 23.38 10.85 4.64
CA ILE A 82 23.39 12.23 4.14
C ILE A 82 24.84 12.66 3.88
N ASN A 83 25.13 13.07 2.65
CA ASN A 83 26.41 13.70 2.33
C ASN A 83 26.45 15.11 2.92
N ARG A 84 27.38 15.35 3.84
CA ARG A 84 27.50 16.61 4.58
C ARG A 84 27.87 17.81 3.70
N TRP A 85 28.50 17.59 2.55
CA TRP A 85 28.95 18.65 1.66
C TRP A 85 27.91 19.06 0.62
N THR A 86 27.04 18.13 0.22
CA THR A 86 26.06 18.35 -0.85
C THR A 86 24.61 18.33 -0.38
N GLY A 87 24.33 17.75 0.79
CA GLY A 87 22.97 17.47 1.26
C GLY A 87 22.30 16.29 0.56
N GLU A 88 23.02 15.57 -0.32
CA GLU A 88 22.52 14.37 -0.99
C GLU A 88 22.11 13.30 0.02
N VAL A 89 20.90 12.75 -0.16
CA VAL A 89 20.37 11.66 0.66
C VAL A 89 20.37 10.37 -0.13
N LYS A 90 20.80 9.29 0.51
CA LYS A 90 20.61 7.93 0.01
C LYS A 90 19.85 7.10 1.02
N VAL A 91 18.78 6.44 0.57
CA VAL A 91 18.06 5.46 1.40
C VAL A 91 18.82 4.14 1.35
N LEU A 92 19.34 3.71 2.49
CA LEU A 92 20.16 2.51 2.59
C LEU A 92 19.28 1.27 2.78
N ARG A 93 18.28 1.38 3.65
CA ARG A 93 17.40 0.28 4.01
C ARG A 93 16.00 0.80 4.30
N THR A 94 15.01 0.00 3.93
CA THR A 94 13.62 0.16 4.36
C THR A 94 13.04 -1.20 4.69
N GLU A 95 12.36 -1.28 5.83
CA GLU A 95 11.53 -2.42 6.19
C GLU A 95 10.09 -1.96 6.41
N ILE A 96 9.16 -2.70 5.82
CA ILE A 96 7.71 -2.46 5.90
C ILE A 96 7.04 -3.67 6.50
N LEU A 97 6.11 -3.42 7.43
CA LEU A 97 5.15 -4.41 7.90
C LEU A 97 3.74 -3.83 7.75
N MET A 98 2.86 -4.52 7.01
CA MET A 98 1.54 -4.00 6.68
C MET A 98 0.42 -5.02 6.86
N ASP A 99 -0.71 -4.60 7.43
CA ASP A 99 -1.92 -5.39 7.59
C ASP A 99 -2.87 -5.14 6.42
N LEU A 100 -2.91 -6.11 5.50
CA LEU A 100 -3.81 -6.13 4.34
C LEU A 100 -4.96 -7.13 4.51
N GLY A 101 -5.24 -7.60 5.73
CA GLY A 101 -6.18 -8.68 5.96
C GLY A 101 -5.67 -9.99 5.36
N ARG A 102 -6.53 -10.71 4.64
CA ARG A 102 -6.15 -11.85 3.80
C ARG A 102 -6.03 -11.42 2.34
N PRO A 103 -4.81 -11.34 1.79
CA PRO A 103 -4.57 -10.98 0.40
C PRO A 103 -5.40 -11.81 -0.57
N ILE A 104 -5.96 -11.16 -1.60
CA ILE A 104 -6.55 -11.88 -2.73
C ILE A 104 -5.42 -12.43 -3.61
N ASN A 105 -4.36 -11.63 -3.79
CA ASN A 105 -3.15 -12.00 -4.50
C ASN A 105 -1.94 -11.30 -3.83
N GLU A 106 -1.13 -12.07 -3.13
CA GLU A 106 0.02 -11.56 -2.37
C GLU A 106 1.07 -10.87 -3.25
N ALA A 107 1.28 -11.33 -4.48
CA ALA A 107 2.28 -10.74 -5.38
C ALA A 107 1.86 -9.34 -5.85
N ILE A 108 0.57 -9.15 -6.15
CA ILE A 108 0.02 -7.83 -6.51
C ILE A 108 0.09 -6.89 -5.31
N ASP A 109 -0.29 -7.36 -4.13
CA ASP A 109 -0.26 -6.56 -2.91
C ASP A 109 1.17 -6.14 -2.57
N HIS A 110 2.14 -7.05 -2.68
CA HIS A 110 3.56 -6.72 -2.50
C HIS A 110 4.06 -5.69 -3.51
N GLY A 111 3.66 -5.82 -4.79
CA GLY A 111 3.96 -4.83 -5.82
C GLY A 111 3.36 -3.45 -5.53
N GLN A 112 2.12 -3.40 -5.04
CA GLN A 112 1.44 -2.17 -4.64
C GLN A 112 2.14 -1.51 -3.44
N VAL A 113 2.45 -2.25 -2.39
CA VAL A 113 3.13 -1.71 -1.21
C VAL A 113 4.50 -1.14 -1.56
N THR A 114 5.30 -1.88 -2.32
CA THR A 114 6.65 -1.45 -2.71
C THR A 114 6.61 -0.25 -3.67
N GLY A 115 5.71 -0.27 -4.67
CA GLY A 115 5.53 0.83 -5.61
C GLY A 115 5.03 2.11 -4.94
N ALA A 116 4.00 2.01 -4.09
CA ALA A 116 3.46 3.14 -3.35
C ALA A 116 4.48 3.73 -2.37
N PHE A 117 5.30 2.89 -1.71
CA PHE A 117 6.38 3.38 -0.86
C PHE A 117 7.42 4.16 -1.67
N VAL A 118 7.87 3.65 -2.82
CA VAL A 118 8.84 4.37 -3.68
C VAL A 118 8.24 5.66 -4.21
N GLN A 119 6.96 5.67 -4.60
CA GLN A 119 6.25 6.89 -5.00
C GLN A 119 6.21 7.91 -3.85
N GLY A 120 5.83 7.49 -2.65
CA GLY A 120 5.85 8.34 -1.46
C GLY A 120 7.27 8.83 -1.11
N MET A 121 8.30 8.03 -1.37
CA MET A 121 9.69 8.40 -1.16
C MET A 121 10.07 9.56 -2.07
N GLY A 122 9.67 9.53 -3.34
CA GLY A 122 9.80 10.64 -4.27
C GLY A 122 9.13 11.90 -3.75
N TRP A 123 7.85 11.79 -3.37
CA TRP A 123 7.08 12.90 -2.80
C TRP A 123 7.78 13.57 -1.62
N VAL A 124 8.37 12.80 -0.69
CA VAL A 124 8.99 13.38 0.51
C VAL A 124 10.46 13.79 0.33
N THR A 125 11.10 13.49 -0.80
CA THR A 125 12.54 13.76 -1.02
C THR A 125 12.85 14.60 -2.26
N THR A 126 12.43 14.19 -3.45
CA THR A 126 12.93 14.75 -4.73
C THR A 126 11.87 15.47 -5.55
N GLU A 127 10.60 15.11 -5.40
CA GLU A 127 9.50 15.63 -6.21
C GLU A 127 9.10 17.05 -5.77
N ASN A 128 9.70 18.06 -6.40
CA ASN A 128 9.50 19.46 -6.08
C ASN A 128 8.79 20.24 -7.20
N LEU A 129 7.60 20.77 -6.89
CA LEU A 129 6.88 21.69 -7.78
C LEU A 129 7.35 23.12 -7.52
N PHE A 130 7.79 23.83 -8.57
CA PHE A 130 8.19 25.22 -8.47
C PHE A 130 7.62 26.04 -9.63
N TYR A 131 7.18 27.25 -9.25
CA TYR A 131 6.45 28.15 -10.12
C TYR A 131 7.17 29.48 -10.20
N LYS A 132 7.06 30.16 -11.35
CA LYS A 132 7.50 31.54 -11.53
C LYS A 132 6.41 32.31 -12.23
N ASN A 133 5.91 33.37 -11.61
CA ASN A 133 4.83 34.22 -12.13
C ASN A 133 3.60 33.41 -12.57
N GLY A 134 3.17 32.46 -11.74
CA GLY A 134 2.02 31.58 -12.02
C GLY A 134 2.30 30.43 -13.02
N ARG A 135 3.46 30.40 -13.69
CA ARG A 135 3.83 29.31 -14.61
C ARG A 135 4.57 28.19 -13.88
N LEU A 136 4.12 26.95 -14.05
CA LEU A 136 4.83 25.75 -13.58
C LEU A 136 6.10 25.54 -14.41
N LEU A 137 7.25 25.48 -13.74
CA LEU A 137 8.56 25.25 -14.38
C LEU A 137 9.00 23.77 -14.32
N SER A 138 8.55 23.02 -13.31
CA SER A 138 8.75 21.57 -13.19
C SER A 138 7.68 20.77 -13.95
N ASN A 139 7.47 21.08 -15.23
CA ASN A 139 6.45 20.45 -16.07
C ASN A 139 6.99 19.33 -16.99
N THR A 140 8.22 18.85 -16.78
CA THR A 140 8.82 17.77 -17.56
C THR A 140 9.64 16.82 -16.67
N PRO A 141 9.90 15.56 -17.05
CA PRO A 141 10.80 14.67 -16.31
C PRO A 141 12.24 15.21 -16.17
N SER A 142 12.64 16.14 -17.05
CA SER A 142 13.93 16.81 -16.95
C SER A 142 14.00 17.81 -15.79
N THR A 143 12.86 18.38 -15.37
CA THR A 143 12.75 19.40 -14.32
C THR A 143 11.97 18.93 -13.08
N TYR A 144 11.22 17.84 -13.16
CA TYR A 144 10.52 17.17 -12.06
C TYR A 144 11.10 15.78 -11.86
N LYS A 145 11.69 15.54 -10.69
CA LYS A 145 12.51 14.34 -10.41
C LYS A 145 11.75 13.33 -9.56
N ILE A 146 11.06 12.42 -10.23
CA ILE A 146 10.58 11.19 -9.61
C ILE A 146 11.78 10.27 -9.27
N PRO A 147 11.62 9.32 -8.34
CA PRO A 147 12.65 8.33 -8.04
C PRO A 147 13.07 7.53 -9.27
N SER A 148 14.37 7.37 -9.43
CA SER A 148 14.99 6.47 -10.39
C SER A 148 15.24 5.10 -9.77
N VAL A 149 15.63 4.13 -10.59
CA VAL A 149 15.99 2.77 -10.13
C VAL A 149 17.14 2.80 -9.11
N GLN A 150 18.03 3.80 -9.18
CA GLN A 150 19.17 3.91 -8.26
C GLN A 150 18.80 4.48 -6.88
N ASP A 151 17.60 5.07 -6.76
CA ASP A 151 17.09 5.64 -5.52
C ASP A 151 16.37 4.60 -4.64
N ILE A 152 16.07 3.42 -5.21
CA ILE A 152 15.44 2.32 -4.48
C ILE A 152 16.35 1.87 -3.32
N PRO A 153 15.80 1.63 -2.11
CA PRO A 153 16.59 1.17 -0.97
C PRO A 153 17.37 -0.10 -1.30
N ARG A 154 18.67 -0.14 -0.96
CA ARG A 154 19.53 -1.30 -1.22
C ARG A 154 19.04 -2.56 -0.51
N VAL A 155 18.55 -2.40 0.71
CA VAL A 155 17.84 -3.43 1.45
C VAL A 155 16.38 -3.01 1.56
N PHE A 156 15.50 -3.63 0.77
CA PHE A 156 14.08 -3.31 0.78
C PHE A 156 13.26 -4.55 1.11
N LYS A 157 12.70 -4.59 2.32
CA LYS A 157 11.87 -5.70 2.78
C LYS A 157 10.43 -5.25 3.02
N CYS A 158 9.49 -6.01 2.48
CA CYS A 158 8.07 -5.81 2.71
C CYS A 158 7.46 -7.11 3.24
N HIS A 159 6.89 -7.04 4.44
CA HIS A 159 6.21 -8.13 5.10
C HIS A 159 4.72 -7.80 5.25
N LEU A 160 3.87 -8.79 4.99
CA LEU A 160 2.43 -8.69 5.20
C LEU A 160 2.07 -9.44 6.49
N ILE A 161 1.18 -8.86 7.29
CA ILE A 161 0.67 -9.49 8.52
C ILE A 161 -0.38 -10.54 8.12
N ASP A 162 -0.23 -11.78 8.62
CA ASP A 162 -1.32 -12.76 8.57
C ASP A 162 -2.41 -12.36 9.57
N ASN A 163 -3.46 -11.73 9.08
CA ASN A 163 -4.57 -11.24 9.88
C ASN A 163 -5.83 -12.08 9.67
N GLN A 164 -6.02 -13.07 10.53
CA GLN A 164 -7.18 -13.96 10.52
C GLN A 164 -8.42 -13.38 11.21
N ILE A 165 -8.29 -12.23 11.88
CA ILE A 165 -9.38 -11.60 12.66
C ILE A 165 -10.26 -10.73 11.75
N ASN A 166 -9.72 -10.20 10.64
CA ASN A 166 -10.53 -9.43 9.71
C ASN A 166 -11.61 -10.34 9.07
N ILE A 167 -12.85 -9.87 9.02
CA ILE A 167 -13.97 -10.58 8.38
C ILE A 167 -14.85 -9.65 7.53
N ARG A 168 -14.48 -8.37 7.41
CA ARG A 168 -15.40 -7.33 6.92
C ARG A 168 -15.58 -7.32 5.40
N ASN A 169 -14.54 -7.66 4.63
CA ASN A 169 -14.54 -7.51 3.17
C ASN A 169 -14.47 -8.86 2.44
N VAL A 170 -14.54 -8.85 1.10
CA VAL A 170 -14.37 -10.04 0.25
C VAL A 170 -13.07 -10.77 0.62
N ARG A 171 -13.19 -12.07 0.89
CA ARG A 171 -12.12 -12.94 1.41
C ARG A 171 -11.42 -12.41 2.67
N ALA A 172 -12.02 -11.45 3.40
CA ALA A 172 -11.39 -10.68 4.47
C ALA A 172 -10.14 -9.89 4.07
N SER A 173 -10.08 -9.42 2.84
CA SER A 173 -9.02 -8.52 2.36
C SER A 173 -9.18 -7.09 2.90
N LYS A 174 -8.13 -6.27 2.76
CA LYS A 174 -8.15 -4.82 2.96
C LYS A 174 -7.57 -4.12 1.74
N ALA A 175 -8.01 -2.88 1.50
CA ALA A 175 -7.51 -2.07 0.40
C ALA A 175 -6.02 -1.70 0.60
N VAL A 176 -5.22 -1.91 -0.46
CA VAL A 176 -3.77 -1.67 -0.49
C VAL A 176 -3.37 -0.46 -1.35
N GLY A 177 -4.24 0.06 -2.21
CA GLY A 177 -3.83 1.03 -3.26
C GLY A 177 -3.17 2.31 -2.73
N GLU A 178 -3.81 3.00 -1.79
CA GLU A 178 -3.34 4.29 -1.25
C GLU A 178 -2.56 4.18 0.07
N PRO A 179 -2.97 3.33 1.05
CA PRO A 179 -2.38 3.36 2.39
C PRO A 179 -0.84 3.23 2.48
N PRO A 180 -0.14 2.41 1.65
CA PRO A 180 1.30 2.24 1.77
C PRO A 180 2.10 3.48 1.33
N LEU A 181 1.50 4.42 0.58
CA LEU A 181 2.18 5.66 0.16
C LEU A 181 2.66 6.48 1.38
N LEU A 182 1.86 6.49 2.45
CA LEU A 182 2.17 7.23 3.68
C LEU A 182 3.36 6.64 4.45
N LEU A 183 3.72 5.38 4.22
CA LEU A 183 4.85 4.72 4.88
C LEU A 183 6.20 5.37 4.53
N ALA A 184 6.28 6.05 3.39
CA ALA A 184 7.46 6.80 2.98
C ALA A 184 7.80 7.99 3.90
N ILE A 185 6.86 8.43 4.76
CA ILE A 185 7.14 9.42 5.82
C ILE A 185 8.26 8.94 6.75
N SER A 186 8.49 7.61 6.84
CA SER A 186 9.65 7.05 7.54
C SER A 186 10.98 7.54 6.99
N VAL A 187 11.11 7.75 5.67
CA VAL A 187 12.33 8.29 5.03
C VAL A 187 12.56 9.73 5.45
N TRP A 188 11.53 10.58 5.36
CA TRP A 188 11.62 11.97 5.82
C TRP A 188 11.94 12.07 7.32
N SER A 189 11.35 11.19 8.13
CA SER A 189 11.63 11.10 9.55
C SER A 189 13.07 10.66 9.83
N ALA A 190 13.60 9.72 9.05
CA ALA A 190 14.99 9.28 9.12
C ALA A 190 15.97 10.41 8.74
N VAL A 191 15.64 11.21 7.72
CA VAL A 191 16.43 12.41 7.37
C VAL A 191 16.47 13.40 8.53
N LYS A 192 15.31 13.70 9.14
CA LYS A 192 15.27 14.56 10.34
C LYS A 192 16.06 13.98 11.51
N ASN A 193 16.03 12.66 11.68
CA ASN A 193 16.80 11.98 12.70
C ASN A 193 18.31 12.13 12.43
N ALA A 194 18.78 11.87 11.21
CA ALA A 194 20.16 12.05 10.81
C ALA A 194 20.64 13.50 11.03
N LEU A 195 19.83 14.49 10.63
CA LEU A 195 20.13 15.91 10.87
C LEU A 195 20.16 16.26 12.37
N SER A 196 19.43 15.54 13.23
CA SER A 196 19.47 15.79 14.68
C SER A 196 20.80 15.42 15.34
N TYR A 197 21.63 14.64 14.64
CA TYR A 197 23.01 14.30 15.02
C TYR A 197 24.06 15.17 14.30
N TYR A 198 23.63 16.07 13.40
CA TYR A 198 24.53 17.00 12.73
C TYR A 198 24.91 18.13 13.70
N LYS A 199 26.07 18.01 14.34
CA LYS A 199 26.65 19.01 15.25
C LYS A 199 28.11 19.35 14.87
N PRO A 200 28.64 20.53 15.28
CA PRO A 200 30.08 20.77 15.30
C PRO A 200 30.80 19.77 16.23
N LYS A 201 32.10 19.52 15.97
CA LYS A 201 32.91 18.40 16.48
C LYS A 201 32.96 18.19 18.02
N SER A 202 32.35 19.02 18.86
CA SER A 202 32.57 19.07 20.31
C SER A 202 31.43 18.54 21.20
N SER A 203 30.30 18.05 20.69
CA SER A 203 29.23 17.51 21.57
C SER A 203 28.58 16.22 21.05
N VAL A 204 28.46 15.21 21.92
CA VAL A 204 27.87 13.89 21.65
C VAL A 204 26.34 13.88 21.88
N ALA A 205 25.76 14.95 22.44
CA ALA A 205 24.33 15.01 22.72
C ALA A 205 23.50 15.22 21.45
N LYS A 206 22.25 14.72 21.43
CA LYS A 206 21.24 15.01 20.37
C LYS A 206 20.84 16.49 20.39
N LEU A 207 20.29 17.04 19.32
CA LEU A 207 19.60 18.34 19.39
C LEU A 207 18.37 18.22 20.31
N ASP A 208 18.19 19.18 21.22
CA ASP A 208 17.07 19.19 22.17
C ASP A 208 15.71 19.41 21.51
N LYS A 209 15.70 20.01 20.31
CA LYS A 209 14.50 20.29 19.52
C LYS A 209 14.51 19.49 18.21
N PRO A 210 13.35 18.95 17.77
CA PRO A 210 13.24 18.31 16.47
C PRO A 210 13.64 19.25 15.33
N VAL A 211 14.42 18.76 14.37
CA VAL A 211 14.80 19.51 13.17
C VAL A 211 13.55 19.81 12.34
N LYS A 212 13.27 21.10 12.12
CA LYS A 212 12.19 21.53 11.22
C LYS A 212 12.67 21.44 9.78
N LEU A 213 12.18 20.44 9.05
CA LEU A 213 12.49 20.20 7.63
C LEU A 213 11.19 20.23 6.83
N LYS A 214 11.20 20.80 5.63
CA LYS A 214 10.03 20.84 4.74
C LYS A 214 9.92 19.53 3.95
N ILE A 215 8.74 19.29 3.38
CA ILE A 215 8.53 18.29 2.32
C ILE A 215 8.38 19.07 1.00
N PRO A 216 9.05 18.67 -0.09
CA PRO A 216 10.07 17.62 -0.14
C PRO A 216 11.38 18.02 0.56
N ALA A 217 12.05 17.04 1.18
CA ALA A 217 13.39 17.18 1.74
C ALA A 217 14.45 17.06 0.65
N THR A 218 14.48 18.03 -0.27
CA THR A 218 15.47 18.05 -1.35
C THR A 218 16.88 18.21 -0.80
N GLN A 219 17.86 17.82 -1.61
CA GLN A 219 19.28 17.96 -1.25
C GLN A 219 19.63 19.40 -0.86
N GLU A 220 19.09 20.38 -1.57
CA GLU A 220 19.21 21.80 -1.24
C GLU A 220 18.60 22.14 0.12
N GLN A 221 17.36 21.71 0.39
CA GLN A 221 16.70 21.97 1.69
C GLN A 221 17.49 21.37 2.85
N ILE A 222 18.04 20.18 2.67
CA ILE A 222 18.86 19.49 3.65
C ILE A 222 20.19 20.22 3.86
N TYR A 223 20.86 20.61 2.78
CA TYR A 223 22.10 21.37 2.83
C TYR A 223 21.93 22.73 3.51
N MET A 224 20.89 23.48 3.14
CA MET A 224 20.55 24.75 3.81
C MET A 224 20.25 24.53 5.29
N LYS A 225 19.54 23.44 5.64
CA LYS A 225 19.29 23.10 7.04
C LYS A 225 20.60 22.80 7.79
N MET A 226 21.53 22.07 7.19
CA MET A 226 22.85 21.82 7.79
C MET A 226 23.64 23.12 8.00
N LYS A 227 23.55 24.08 7.08
CA LYS A 227 24.15 25.41 7.25
C LYS A 227 23.56 26.16 8.44
N GLU A 228 22.23 26.18 8.58
CA GLU A 228 21.56 26.79 9.74
C GLU A 228 21.93 26.12 11.07
N LEU A 229 22.27 24.83 11.05
CA LEU A 229 22.70 24.06 12.22
C LEU A 229 24.21 24.20 12.52
N THR A 230 24.98 24.78 11.61
CA THR A 230 26.41 25.06 11.81
C THR A 230 26.54 26.49 12.35
N PRO A 231 27.14 26.70 13.53
CA PRO A 231 27.30 28.04 14.11
C PRO A 231 28.20 28.95 13.27
#